data_AF-A0A813G5S0-F1
#
_entry.id   AF-A0A813G5S0-F1
#
_cell.length_a   1.000
_cell.length_b   1.000
_cell.length_c   1.000
_cell.angle_alpha   90.00
_cell.angle_beta   90.00
_cell.angle_gamma   90.00
#
_symmetry.space_group_name_H-M   'P 1'
#
loop_
_entity.id
_entity.type
_entity.pdbx_description
1 polymer ?
#
loop_
_entity_poly.entity_id
_entity_poly.type
_entity_poly.pdbx_seq_one_letter_code
_entity_poly.pdbx_strand_id
1 'polypeptide(L)'
;IMGGGSLSLGGAGSLLRMLRLLRLSRLAKMLKSMPELMILIKGMAAAARSVFFTLALLVIVMYIFAIIFTLLASGTPSGEVYFRTIPDSMYTLLVAGVFLDDLAAVTTDIGQDSLVFPAIFFLFVLVGALTIMNMLIGVLCEVVSGVAAAEKEDMIVNFVKSKMQEVVDKLDTDGDQMISRAEFNQIMSQQEAVRVLHECGVDPEGLVDFADFIFAAEAPAEEDDDDDDEEEKEKELSLEEFLAIVLQFRGSNMATVKDIVDLRKFVNTSFTTFETKVSKHLQLVQAGATVPAGS
;
A
#
# COMPACT_ATOMS: atom_id res chain seq x y z
N ILE A 1 33.22 -56.28 2.97
CA ILE A 1 31.81 -56.41 2.57
C ILE A 1 31.08 -55.18 3.11
N MET A 2 30.75 -54.24 2.22
CA MET A 2 30.06 -52.99 2.51
C MET A 2 28.60 -53.27 2.88
N GLY A 3 28.18 -52.88 4.08
CA GLY A 3 26.78 -52.87 4.49
C GLY A 3 26.10 -51.60 3.98
N GLY A 4 25.30 -51.72 2.93
CA GLY A 4 24.48 -50.64 2.40
C GLY A 4 23.34 -50.28 3.35
N GLY A 5 23.37 -49.07 3.89
CA GLY A 5 22.23 -48.46 4.57
C GLY A 5 21.15 -48.12 3.55
N SER A 6 20.06 -48.86 3.58
CA SER A 6 18.83 -48.53 2.85
C SER A 6 18.29 -47.20 3.36
N LEU A 7 18.37 -46.16 2.54
CA LEU A 7 17.58 -44.95 2.73
C LEU A 7 16.10 -45.35 2.70
N SER A 8 15.48 -45.32 3.87
CA SER A 8 14.06 -45.63 4.06
C SER A 8 13.20 -44.76 3.13
N LEU A 9 12.46 -45.43 2.25
CA LEU A 9 11.43 -44.88 1.37
C LEU A 9 10.24 -44.26 2.16
N GLY A 10 10.29 -44.21 3.49
CA GLY A 10 9.33 -43.50 4.34
C GLY A 10 9.45 -41.97 4.29
N GLY A 11 10.65 -41.44 3.99
CA GLY A 11 10.88 -39.99 3.84
C GLY A 11 10.27 -39.42 2.56
N ALA A 12 10.37 -40.15 1.44
CA ALA A 12 9.81 -39.74 0.15
C ALA A 12 8.26 -39.67 0.19
N GLY A 13 7.60 -40.58 0.91
CA GLY A 13 6.16 -40.54 1.14
C GLY A 13 5.72 -39.35 1.99
N SER A 14 6.52 -38.95 2.99
CA SER A 14 6.26 -37.76 3.83
C SER A 14 6.51 -36.45 3.06
N LEU A 15 7.55 -36.41 2.23
CA LEU A 15 7.84 -35.28 1.33
C LEU A 15 6.74 -35.12 0.25
N LEU A 16 6.23 -36.22 -0.32
CA LEU A 16 5.09 -36.19 -1.25
C LEU A 16 3.79 -35.75 -0.57
N ARG A 17 3.60 -36.03 0.73
CA ARG A 17 2.51 -35.46 1.53
C ARG A 17 2.69 -33.96 1.77
N MET A 18 3.91 -33.49 2.05
CA MET A 18 4.21 -32.05 2.16
C MET A 18 3.98 -31.31 0.84
N LEU A 19 4.35 -31.90 -0.31
CA LEU A 19 4.09 -31.30 -1.62
C LEU A 19 2.60 -31.16 -1.94
N ARG A 20 1.71 -31.96 -1.33
CA ARG A 20 0.26 -31.75 -1.44
C ARG A 20 -0.20 -30.47 -0.73
N LEU A 21 0.53 -29.97 0.29
CA LEU A 21 0.23 -28.70 0.95
C LEU A 21 0.46 -27.49 0.03
N LEU A 22 1.27 -27.62 -1.03
CA LEU A 22 1.42 -26.55 -2.04
C LEU A 22 0.11 -26.20 -2.73
N ARG A 23 -0.92 -27.06 -2.68
CA ARG A 23 -2.26 -26.74 -3.18
C ARG A 23 -2.95 -25.64 -2.34
N LEU A 24 -2.52 -25.42 -1.10
CA LEU A 24 -2.93 -24.29 -0.26
C LEU A 24 -2.45 -22.94 -0.83
N SER A 25 -1.48 -22.91 -1.75
CA SER A 25 -1.13 -21.69 -2.50
C SER A 25 -2.32 -21.12 -3.29
N ARG A 26 -3.31 -21.95 -3.61
CA ARG A 26 -4.58 -21.49 -4.20
C ARG A 26 -5.38 -20.63 -3.23
N LEU A 27 -5.31 -20.90 -1.92
CA LEU A 27 -5.91 -20.02 -0.91
C LEU A 27 -5.22 -18.67 -0.91
N ALA A 28 -3.89 -18.61 -1.03
CA ALA A 28 -3.16 -17.34 -1.17
C ALA A 28 -3.59 -16.54 -2.41
N LYS A 29 -3.94 -17.21 -3.52
CA LYS A 29 -4.56 -16.55 -4.69
C LYS A 29 -5.97 -16.01 -4.37
N MET A 30 -6.77 -16.71 -3.58
CA MET A 30 -8.08 -16.23 -3.13
C MET A 30 -7.98 -15.05 -2.15
N LEU A 31 -6.92 -14.95 -1.34
CA LEU A 31 -6.69 -13.74 -0.52
C LEU A 31 -6.42 -12.51 -1.42
N LYS A 32 -5.89 -12.71 -2.63
CA LYS A 32 -5.63 -11.65 -3.60
C LYS A 32 -6.90 -11.08 -4.25
N SER A 33 -8.02 -11.81 -4.20
CA SER A 33 -9.32 -11.29 -4.68
C SER A 33 -10.03 -10.41 -3.65
N MET A 34 -9.50 -10.28 -2.43
CA MET A 34 -9.99 -9.36 -1.40
C MET A 34 -8.94 -8.26 -1.19
N PRO A 35 -9.11 -7.07 -1.82
CA PRO A 35 -8.12 -6.00 -1.76
C PRO A 35 -7.80 -5.55 -0.32
N GLU A 36 -8.78 -5.58 0.57
CA GLU A 36 -8.62 -5.25 2.00
C GLU A 36 -7.62 -6.17 2.72
N LEU A 37 -7.73 -7.49 2.49
CA LEU A 37 -6.81 -8.45 3.09
C LEU A 37 -5.40 -8.33 2.53
N MET A 38 -5.28 -7.95 1.26
CA MET A 38 -4.00 -7.71 0.60
C MET A 38 -3.25 -6.51 1.20
N ILE A 39 -3.98 -5.48 1.67
CA ILE A 39 -3.40 -4.31 2.36
C ILE A 39 -2.79 -4.75 3.70
N LEU A 40 -3.55 -5.50 4.51
CA LEU A 40 -3.06 -6.07 5.78
C LEU A 40 -1.83 -6.96 5.59
N ILE A 41 -1.86 -7.86 4.60
CA ILE A 41 -0.73 -8.75 4.31
C ILE A 41 0.50 -7.95 3.88
N LYS A 42 0.35 -6.91 3.04
CA LYS A 42 1.45 -6.04 2.65
C LYS A 42 2.01 -5.26 3.85
N GLY A 43 1.15 -4.79 4.75
CA GLY A 43 1.56 -4.13 6.00
C GLY A 43 2.35 -5.07 6.92
N MET A 44 1.84 -6.30 7.13
CA MET A 44 2.57 -7.33 7.88
C MET A 44 3.90 -7.72 7.20
N ALA A 45 3.93 -7.79 5.88
CA ALA A 45 5.15 -8.08 5.13
C ALA A 45 6.18 -6.94 5.21
N ALA A 46 5.73 -5.68 5.28
CA ALA A 46 6.60 -4.53 5.52
C ALA A 46 7.21 -4.60 6.95
N ALA A 47 6.37 -4.83 7.96
CA ALA A 47 6.79 -5.00 9.35
C ALA A 47 7.67 -6.24 9.57
N ALA A 48 7.51 -7.30 8.75
CA ALA A 48 8.30 -8.52 8.87
C ALA A 48 9.81 -8.28 8.76
N ARG A 49 10.24 -7.25 8.02
CA ARG A 49 11.66 -6.90 7.93
C ARG A 49 12.19 -6.44 9.30
N SER A 50 11.49 -5.56 10.00
CA SER A 50 11.93 -5.05 11.30
C SER A 50 11.91 -6.18 12.36
N VAL A 51 10.83 -6.97 12.37
CA VAL A 51 10.67 -8.15 13.24
C VAL A 51 11.77 -9.19 13.02
N PHE A 52 12.20 -9.42 11.78
CA PHE A 52 13.26 -10.37 11.50
C PHE A 52 14.59 -9.96 12.16
N PHE A 53 14.96 -8.68 12.07
CA PHE A 53 16.20 -8.19 12.68
C PHE A 53 16.15 -8.21 14.21
N THR A 54 15.00 -7.89 14.82
CA THR A 54 14.85 -7.97 16.28
C THR A 54 14.88 -9.41 16.78
N LEU A 55 14.26 -10.36 16.06
CA LEU A 55 14.35 -11.79 16.39
C LEU A 55 15.78 -12.33 16.21
N ALA A 56 16.49 -11.91 15.17
CA ALA A 56 17.90 -12.28 14.98
C ALA A 56 18.78 -11.79 16.15
N LEU A 57 18.56 -10.54 16.61
CA LEU A 57 19.23 -10.01 17.80
C LEU A 57 18.88 -10.84 19.06
N LEU A 58 17.62 -11.21 19.24
CA LEU A 58 17.18 -12.05 20.36
C LEU A 58 17.87 -13.42 20.34
N VAL A 59 18.01 -14.06 19.17
CA VAL A 59 18.72 -15.33 19.02
C VAL A 59 20.21 -15.19 19.39
N ILE A 60 20.85 -14.09 19.02
CA ILE A 60 22.26 -13.83 19.38
C ILE A 60 22.40 -13.67 20.90
N VAL A 61 21.54 -12.88 21.54
CA VAL A 61 21.54 -12.72 23.00
C VAL A 61 21.30 -14.06 23.69
N MET A 62 20.30 -14.81 23.22
CA MET A 62 19.99 -16.15 23.74
C MET A 62 21.17 -17.10 23.61
N TYR A 63 21.91 -17.07 22.48
CA TYR A 63 23.10 -17.91 22.30
C TYR A 63 24.21 -17.55 23.31
N ILE A 64 24.43 -16.26 23.58
CA ILE A 64 25.40 -15.80 24.60
C ILE A 64 25.01 -16.33 25.98
N PHE A 65 23.75 -16.16 26.38
CA PHE A 65 23.26 -16.66 27.66
C PHE A 65 23.27 -18.19 27.72
N ALA A 66 22.98 -18.88 26.62
CA ALA A 66 23.05 -20.34 26.55
C ALA A 66 24.46 -20.85 26.88
N ILE A 67 25.50 -20.23 26.32
CA ILE A 67 26.90 -20.58 26.67
C ILE A 67 27.17 -20.35 28.16
N ILE A 68 26.72 -19.22 28.71
CA ILE A 68 26.89 -18.88 30.13
C ILE A 68 26.23 -19.95 31.00
N PHE A 69 24.98 -20.34 30.71
CA PHE A 69 24.25 -21.34 31.47
C PHE A 69 24.82 -22.75 31.32
N THR A 70 25.20 -23.18 30.10
CA THR A 70 25.87 -24.47 29.90
C THR A 70 27.18 -24.56 30.68
N LEU A 71 27.96 -23.47 30.74
CA LEU A 71 29.23 -23.44 31.45
C LEU A 71 29.03 -23.41 32.97
N LEU A 72 28.13 -22.55 33.46
CA LEU A 72 27.87 -22.41 34.89
C LEU A 72 27.22 -23.66 35.47
N ALA A 73 26.23 -24.22 34.78
CA ALA A 73 25.48 -25.38 35.25
C ALA A 73 26.24 -26.72 35.09
N SER A 74 27.45 -26.70 34.53
CA SER A 74 28.26 -27.92 34.36
C SER A 74 28.56 -28.57 35.72
N GLY A 75 28.14 -29.83 35.88
CA GLY A 75 28.29 -30.58 37.13
C GLY A 75 27.21 -30.35 38.19
N THR A 76 26.14 -29.61 37.85
CA THR A 76 24.97 -29.42 38.71
C THR A 76 23.79 -30.30 38.26
N PRO A 77 22.88 -30.70 39.17
CA PRO A 77 21.65 -31.41 38.82
C PRO A 77 20.79 -30.66 37.79
N SER A 78 20.64 -29.34 37.92
CA SER A 78 19.87 -28.55 36.94
C SER A 78 20.55 -28.49 35.57
N GLY A 79 21.89 -28.54 35.53
CA GLY A 79 22.66 -28.58 34.30
C GLY A 79 22.42 -29.82 33.46
N GLU A 80 22.30 -30.99 34.07
CA GLU A 80 22.05 -32.24 33.35
C GLU A 80 20.63 -32.31 32.76
N VAL A 81 19.66 -31.65 33.40
CA VAL A 81 18.25 -31.65 32.98
C VAL A 81 17.99 -30.58 31.92
N TYR A 82 18.47 -29.35 32.15
CA TYR A 82 18.06 -28.16 31.39
C TYR A 82 19.15 -27.57 30.50
N PHE A 83 20.43 -27.74 30.87
CA PHE A 83 21.55 -27.00 30.26
C PHE A 83 22.69 -27.91 29.78
N ARG A 84 22.38 -29.16 29.41
CA ARG A 84 23.38 -30.18 29.07
C ARG A 84 24.21 -29.82 27.84
N THR A 85 23.55 -29.27 26.82
CA THR A 85 24.19 -28.75 25.61
C THR A 85 23.74 -27.32 25.34
N ILE A 86 24.46 -26.61 24.47
CA ILE A 86 24.08 -25.26 24.07
C ILE A 86 22.67 -25.24 23.44
N PRO A 87 22.30 -26.16 22.51
CA PRO A 87 20.93 -26.25 22.01
C PRO A 87 19.87 -26.49 23.09
N ASP A 88 20.14 -27.38 24.05
CA ASP A 88 19.21 -27.63 25.16
C ASP A 88 19.04 -26.37 26.02
N SER A 89 20.15 -25.65 26.26
CA SER A 89 20.15 -24.38 26.99
C SER A 89 19.37 -23.31 26.24
N MET A 90 19.54 -23.20 24.91
CA MET A 90 18.76 -22.29 24.08
C MET A 90 17.28 -22.63 24.10
N TYR A 91 16.92 -23.92 24.08
CA TYR A 91 15.53 -24.37 24.19
C TYR A 91 14.93 -23.97 25.54
N THR A 92 15.62 -24.25 26.64
CA THR A 92 15.18 -23.86 27.99
C THR A 92 15.04 -22.33 28.11
N LEU A 93 16.01 -21.56 27.61
CA LEU A 93 15.95 -20.10 27.62
C LEU A 93 14.81 -19.57 26.74
N LEU A 94 14.52 -20.19 25.60
CA LEU A 94 13.39 -19.81 24.76
C LEU A 94 12.05 -20.10 25.46
N VAL A 95 11.84 -21.31 25.96
CA VAL A 95 10.56 -21.72 26.55
C VAL A 95 10.33 -21.04 27.90
N ALA A 96 11.27 -21.22 28.84
CA ALA A 96 11.12 -20.70 30.20
C ALA A 96 11.48 -19.22 30.32
N GLY A 97 12.38 -18.71 29.48
CA GLY A 97 12.83 -17.32 29.57
C GLY A 97 12.09 -16.34 28.66
N VAL A 98 11.86 -16.71 27.39
CA VAL A 98 11.21 -15.84 26.40
C VAL A 98 9.68 -16.02 26.41
N PHE A 99 9.18 -17.26 26.42
CA PHE A 99 7.74 -17.53 26.52
C PHE A 99 7.22 -17.55 27.95
N LEU A 100 8.12 -17.52 28.95
CA LEU A 100 7.79 -17.58 30.37
C LEU A 100 7.00 -18.83 30.76
N ASP A 101 7.11 -19.88 29.94
CA ASP A 101 6.42 -21.16 30.17
C ASP A 101 7.19 -21.98 31.20
N ASP A 102 6.51 -22.42 32.25
CA ASP A 102 7.09 -23.13 33.39
C ASP A 102 8.29 -22.42 34.08
N LEU A 103 8.29 -21.08 34.05
CA LEU A 103 9.35 -20.24 34.64
C LEU A 103 9.62 -20.57 36.12
N ALA A 104 8.57 -20.85 36.90
CA ALA A 104 8.67 -21.09 38.34
C ALA A 104 9.42 -22.39 38.66
N ALA A 105 9.18 -23.47 37.89
CA ALA A 105 9.87 -24.74 38.10
C ALA A 105 11.37 -24.58 37.78
N VAL A 106 11.68 -24.06 36.59
CA VAL A 106 13.08 -23.84 36.17
C VAL A 106 13.83 -22.94 37.15
N THR A 107 13.21 -21.86 37.61
CA THR A 107 13.84 -20.92 38.56
C THR A 107 14.07 -21.55 39.94
N THR A 108 13.14 -22.40 40.39
CA THR A 108 13.26 -23.09 41.67
C THR A 108 14.39 -24.12 41.61
N ASP A 109 14.49 -24.87 40.52
CA ASP A 109 15.49 -25.93 40.35
C ASP A 109 16.91 -25.35 40.22
N ILE A 110 17.10 -24.29 39.43
CA ILE A 110 18.41 -23.60 39.37
C ILE A 110 18.77 -22.88 40.67
N GLY A 111 17.75 -22.47 41.45
CA GLY A 111 17.94 -21.81 42.74
C GLY A 111 18.42 -22.75 43.85
N GLN A 112 18.16 -24.06 43.72
CA GLN A 112 18.69 -25.07 44.64
C GLN A 112 20.20 -25.28 44.48
N ASP A 113 20.74 -25.03 43.28
CA ASP A 113 22.16 -25.18 42.99
C ASP A 113 22.98 -23.96 43.44
N SER A 114 22.50 -22.74 43.15
CA SER A 114 23.14 -21.49 43.58
C SER A 114 22.19 -20.30 43.47
N LEU A 115 22.29 -19.33 44.38
CA LEU A 115 21.51 -18.08 44.32
C LEU A 115 21.90 -17.17 43.14
N VAL A 116 23.09 -17.35 42.56
CA VAL A 116 23.56 -16.52 41.44
C VAL A 116 22.89 -16.89 40.12
N PHE A 117 22.53 -18.16 39.94
CA PHE A 117 21.91 -18.67 38.72
C PHE A 117 20.53 -18.04 38.43
N PRO A 118 19.57 -18.02 39.39
CA PRO A 118 18.29 -17.38 39.16
C PRO A 118 18.44 -15.88 38.93
N ALA A 119 19.44 -15.21 39.52
CA ALA A 119 19.69 -13.79 39.26
C ALA A 119 20.11 -13.53 37.79
N ILE A 120 21.01 -14.34 37.24
CA ILE A 120 21.41 -14.26 35.82
C ILE A 120 20.23 -14.64 34.91
N PHE A 121 19.40 -15.60 35.33
CA PHE A 121 18.24 -16.03 34.57
C PHE A 121 17.17 -14.94 34.51
N PHE A 122 16.88 -14.27 35.63
CA PHE A 122 16.00 -13.11 35.65
C PHE A 122 16.55 -11.93 34.84
N LEU A 123 17.87 -11.73 34.82
CA LEU A 123 18.48 -10.73 33.94
C LEU A 123 18.23 -11.06 32.46
N PHE A 124 18.37 -12.33 32.05
CA PHE A 124 18.03 -12.76 30.70
C PHE A 124 16.55 -12.55 30.40
N VAL A 125 15.66 -12.96 31.30
CA VAL A 125 14.20 -12.76 31.18
C VAL A 125 13.87 -11.28 30.98
N LEU A 126 14.49 -10.40 31.76
CA LEU A 126 14.30 -8.95 31.64
C LEU A 126 14.75 -8.45 30.26
N VAL A 127 15.94 -8.83 29.80
CA VAL A 127 16.46 -8.45 28.47
C VAL A 127 15.56 -8.98 27.35
N GLY A 128 15.13 -10.24 27.44
CA GLY A 128 14.22 -10.86 26.48
C GLY A 128 12.86 -10.16 26.43
N ALA A 129 12.25 -9.91 27.60
CA ALA A 129 10.98 -9.20 27.72
C ALA A 129 11.06 -7.77 27.16
N LEU A 130 12.12 -7.02 27.48
CA LEU A 130 12.34 -5.68 26.93
C LEU A 130 12.54 -5.72 25.40
N THR A 131 13.25 -6.72 24.89
CA THR A 131 13.49 -6.87 23.44
C THR A 131 12.18 -7.17 22.70
N ILE A 132 11.36 -8.09 23.20
CA ILE A 132 10.05 -8.40 22.62
C ILE A 132 9.12 -7.20 22.72
N MET A 133 9.07 -6.54 23.89
CA MET A 133 8.21 -5.38 24.11
C MET A 133 8.56 -4.25 23.13
N ASN A 134 9.85 -3.91 22.98
CA ASN A 134 10.30 -2.87 22.05
C ASN A 134 9.96 -3.23 20.59
N MET A 135 10.02 -4.51 20.22
CA MET A 135 9.57 -4.98 18.91
C MET A 135 8.07 -4.80 18.72
N LEU A 136 7.25 -5.23 19.69
CA LEU A 136 5.79 -5.13 19.63
C LEU A 136 5.33 -3.67 19.54
N ILE A 137 5.94 -2.78 20.32
CA ILE A 137 5.66 -1.34 20.25
C ILE A 137 6.00 -0.81 18.85
N GLY A 138 7.16 -1.16 18.30
CA GLY A 138 7.54 -0.75 16.94
C GLY A 138 6.54 -1.18 15.87
N VAL A 139 6.11 -2.44 15.90
CA VAL A 139 5.12 -2.98 14.95
C VAL A 139 3.75 -2.31 15.14
N LEU A 140 3.29 -2.12 16.38
CA LEU A 140 2.03 -1.44 16.65
C LEU A 140 2.06 0.01 16.18
N CYS A 141 3.15 0.74 16.41
CA CYS A 141 3.33 2.09 15.90
C CYS A 141 3.25 2.11 14.37
N GLU A 142 3.91 1.19 13.67
CA GLU A 142 3.88 1.10 12.21
C GLU A 142 2.45 0.86 11.68
N VAL A 143 1.72 -0.08 12.28
CA VAL A 143 0.33 -0.37 11.89
C VAL A 143 -0.60 0.81 12.19
N VAL A 144 -0.49 1.40 13.38
CA VAL A 144 -1.33 2.56 13.77
C VAL A 144 -1.05 3.76 12.87
N SER A 145 0.21 4.03 12.54
CA SER A 145 0.55 5.11 11.60
C SER A 145 0.00 4.83 10.19
N GLY A 146 0.02 3.58 9.72
CA GLY A 146 -0.58 3.21 8.45
C GLY A 146 -2.09 3.40 8.41
N VAL A 147 -2.81 2.93 9.43
CA VAL A 147 -4.27 3.12 9.56
C VAL A 147 -4.61 4.60 9.69
N ALA A 148 -3.90 5.35 10.53
CA ALA A 148 -4.12 6.78 10.70
C ALA A 148 -3.88 7.57 9.41
N ALA A 149 -2.92 7.18 8.57
CA ALA A 149 -2.70 7.81 7.28
C ALA A 149 -3.87 7.55 6.30
N ALA A 150 -4.36 6.32 6.24
CA ALA A 150 -5.50 5.95 5.40
C ALA A 150 -6.80 6.63 5.85
N GLU A 151 -7.12 6.59 7.14
CA GLU A 151 -8.31 7.27 7.68
C GLU A 151 -8.23 8.79 7.52
N LYS A 152 -7.04 9.37 7.67
CA LYS A 152 -6.83 10.81 7.41
C LYS A 152 -7.09 11.15 5.94
N GLU A 153 -6.65 10.30 5.01
CA GLU A 153 -6.90 10.50 3.58
C GLU A 153 -8.40 10.48 3.28
N ASP A 154 -9.11 9.45 3.76
CA ASP A 154 -10.57 9.32 3.60
C ASP A 154 -11.32 10.50 4.24
N MET A 155 -10.88 10.95 5.42
CA MET A 155 -11.48 12.10 6.10
C MET A 155 -11.33 13.38 5.28
N ILE A 156 -10.16 13.62 4.69
CA ILE A 156 -9.96 14.83 3.88
C ILE A 156 -10.79 14.77 2.59
N VAL A 157 -10.86 13.62 1.92
CA VAL A 157 -11.69 13.45 0.71
C VAL A 157 -13.16 13.73 1.02
N ASN A 158 -13.68 13.16 2.12
CA ASN A 158 -15.06 13.40 2.55
C ASN A 158 -15.31 14.85 2.98
N PHE A 159 -14.34 15.48 3.64
CA PHE A 159 -14.41 16.89 4.02
C PHE A 159 -14.52 17.80 2.79
N VAL A 160 -13.67 17.59 1.77
CA VAL A 160 -13.73 18.34 0.52
C VAL A 160 -15.03 18.08 -0.21
N LYS A 161 -15.47 16.82 -0.32
CA LYS A 161 -16.76 16.48 -0.94
C LYS A 161 -17.90 17.24 -0.28
N SER A 162 -17.98 17.24 1.04
CA SER A 162 -19.03 17.95 1.78
C SER A 162 -18.96 19.47 1.61
N LYS A 163 -17.75 20.04 1.58
CA LYS A 163 -17.57 21.50 1.46
C LYS A 163 -17.80 21.99 0.04
N MET A 164 -17.36 21.23 -0.96
CA MET A 164 -17.62 21.54 -2.37
C MET A 164 -19.11 21.39 -2.69
N GLN A 165 -19.80 20.38 -2.13
CA GLN A 165 -21.26 20.29 -2.24
C GLN A 165 -21.92 21.57 -1.71
N GLU A 166 -21.53 22.06 -0.53
CA GLU A 166 -22.10 23.29 0.04
C GLU A 166 -21.86 24.54 -0.82
N VAL A 167 -20.72 24.61 -1.50
CA VAL A 167 -20.38 25.73 -2.40
C VAL A 167 -21.15 25.61 -3.71
N VAL A 168 -21.24 24.41 -4.28
CA VAL A 168 -21.98 24.13 -5.51
C VAL A 168 -23.47 24.40 -5.29
N ASP A 169 -24.08 23.91 -4.20
CA ASP A 169 -25.50 24.17 -3.87
C ASP A 169 -25.83 25.67 -3.72
N LYS A 170 -24.84 26.53 -3.43
CA LYS A 170 -25.02 28.00 -3.34
C LYS A 170 -24.87 28.72 -4.68
N LEU A 171 -24.14 28.12 -5.61
CA LEU A 171 -23.80 28.71 -6.92
C LEU A 171 -24.62 28.13 -8.06
N ASP A 172 -25.20 26.94 -7.85
CA ASP A 172 -26.15 26.26 -8.73
C ASP A 172 -27.36 27.18 -8.96
N THR A 173 -27.33 27.87 -10.10
CA THR A 173 -28.27 28.94 -10.43
C THR A 173 -29.45 28.42 -11.24
N ASP A 174 -29.27 27.30 -11.95
CA ASP A 174 -30.29 26.65 -12.78
C ASP A 174 -30.92 25.42 -12.12
N GLY A 175 -30.33 24.92 -11.02
CA GLY A 175 -30.83 23.81 -10.20
C GLY A 175 -30.61 22.44 -10.85
N ASP A 176 -29.67 22.33 -11.78
CA ASP A 176 -29.44 21.10 -12.54
C ASP A 176 -28.48 20.11 -11.86
N GLN A 177 -27.82 20.53 -10.77
CA GLN A 177 -26.79 19.80 -10.02
C GLN A 177 -25.54 19.43 -10.85
N MET A 178 -25.39 20.06 -12.00
CA MET A 178 -24.22 20.00 -12.85
C MET A 178 -23.36 21.25 -12.59
N ILE A 179 -22.14 21.21 -13.10
CA ILE A 179 -21.17 22.29 -12.97
C ILE A 179 -20.80 22.68 -14.38
N SER A 180 -21.28 23.85 -14.78
CA SER A 180 -20.90 24.50 -16.02
C SER A 180 -19.53 25.18 -15.88
N ARG A 181 -18.91 25.54 -17.00
CA ARG A 181 -17.66 26.32 -17.02
C ARG A 181 -17.81 27.66 -16.30
N ALA A 182 -18.97 28.29 -16.39
CA ALA A 182 -19.25 29.56 -15.73
C ALA A 182 -19.27 29.40 -14.21
N GLU A 183 -19.94 28.36 -13.70
CA GLU A 183 -20.00 28.05 -12.27
C GLU A 183 -18.65 27.60 -11.74
N PHE A 184 -17.89 26.80 -12.50
CA PHE A 184 -16.52 26.47 -12.15
C PHE A 184 -15.66 27.71 -11.88
N ASN A 185 -15.70 28.70 -12.79
CA ASN A 185 -14.97 29.95 -12.62
C ASN A 185 -15.44 30.74 -11.38
N GLN A 186 -16.73 30.68 -11.06
CA GLN A 186 -17.27 31.29 -9.83
C GLN A 186 -16.81 30.55 -8.57
N ILE A 187 -16.79 29.21 -8.58
CA ILE A 187 -16.27 28.38 -7.49
C ILE A 187 -14.79 28.71 -7.27
N MET A 188 -13.98 28.79 -8.33
CA MET A 188 -12.55 29.15 -8.23
C MET A 188 -12.32 30.61 -7.83
N SER A 189 -13.32 31.48 -7.95
CA SER A 189 -13.27 32.86 -7.45
C SER A 189 -13.62 32.96 -5.95
N GLN A 190 -14.23 31.92 -5.36
CA GLN A 190 -14.56 31.92 -3.95
C GLN A 190 -13.35 31.57 -3.08
N GLN A 191 -12.95 32.52 -2.23
CA GLN A 191 -11.82 32.34 -1.30
C GLN A 191 -12.01 31.13 -0.38
N GLU A 192 -13.24 30.83 0.05
CA GLU A 192 -13.52 29.65 0.88
C GLU A 192 -13.26 28.34 0.11
N ALA A 193 -13.72 28.24 -1.14
CA ALA A 193 -13.51 27.06 -1.98
C ALA A 193 -12.03 26.82 -2.28
N VAL A 194 -11.32 27.85 -2.74
CA VAL A 194 -9.87 27.80 -3.02
C VAL A 194 -9.08 27.38 -1.77
N ARG A 195 -9.45 27.90 -0.59
CA ARG A 195 -8.82 27.52 0.67
C ARG A 195 -9.03 26.04 0.99
N VAL A 196 -10.25 25.52 0.82
CA VAL A 196 -10.56 24.09 1.07
C VAL A 196 -9.77 23.19 0.11
N LEU A 197 -9.61 23.60 -1.16
CA LEU A 197 -8.79 22.87 -2.13
C LEU A 197 -7.31 22.85 -1.72
N HIS A 198 -6.75 23.97 -1.30
CA HIS A 198 -5.37 24.01 -0.79
C HIS A 198 -5.18 23.19 0.48
N GLU A 199 -6.14 23.19 1.42
CA GLU A 199 -6.09 22.35 2.63
C GLU A 199 -6.12 20.85 2.28
N CYS A 200 -6.71 20.50 1.13
CA CYS A 200 -6.65 19.17 0.56
C CYS A 200 -5.31 18.85 -0.12
N GLY A 201 -4.48 19.85 -0.41
CA GLY A 201 -3.27 19.69 -1.23
C GLY A 201 -3.56 19.60 -2.73
N VAL A 202 -4.73 20.07 -3.16
CA VAL A 202 -5.06 20.33 -4.56
C VAL A 202 -4.45 21.68 -4.97
N ASP A 203 -4.04 21.79 -6.23
CA ASP A 203 -3.52 23.01 -6.88
C ASP A 203 -4.66 23.71 -7.65
N PRO A 204 -5.29 24.76 -7.09
CA PRO A 204 -6.38 25.48 -7.74
C PRO A 204 -5.93 26.24 -8.98
N GLU A 205 -4.72 26.79 -8.98
CA GLU A 205 -4.14 27.47 -10.14
C GLU A 205 -3.98 26.49 -11.31
N GLY A 206 -3.44 25.30 -11.04
CA GLY A 206 -3.37 24.22 -12.03
C GLY A 206 -4.75 23.81 -12.54
N LEU A 207 -5.78 23.75 -11.68
CA LEU A 207 -7.15 23.44 -12.13
C LEU A 207 -7.70 24.49 -13.12
N VAL A 208 -7.44 25.77 -12.87
CA VAL A 208 -7.87 26.86 -13.76
C VAL A 208 -7.16 26.79 -15.12
N ASP A 209 -5.85 26.51 -15.13
CA ASP A 209 -5.09 26.35 -16.38
C ASP A 209 -5.60 25.18 -17.25
N PHE A 210 -6.17 24.15 -16.62
CA PHE A 210 -6.71 22.98 -17.30
C PHE A 210 -8.22 23.05 -17.58
N ALA A 211 -8.89 24.15 -17.23
CA ALA A 211 -10.34 24.31 -17.39
C ALA A 211 -10.80 24.06 -18.85
N ASP A 212 -10.00 24.49 -19.83
CA ASP A 212 -10.27 24.26 -21.26
C ASP A 212 -10.34 22.79 -21.63
N PHE A 213 -9.56 21.93 -20.99
CA PHE A 213 -9.56 20.50 -21.25
C PHE A 213 -10.63 19.77 -20.44
N ILE A 214 -10.96 20.28 -19.25
CA ILE A 214 -11.99 19.71 -18.37
C ILE A 214 -13.37 19.86 -18.99
N PHE A 215 -13.66 21.03 -19.58
CA PHE A 215 -14.95 21.39 -20.15
C PHE A 215 -14.98 21.34 -21.69
N ALA A 216 -13.92 20.83 -22.33
CA ALA A 216 -13.91 20.63 -23.78
C ALA A 216 -15.08 19.74 -24.22
N ALA A 217 -15.79 20.15 -25.27
CA ALA A 217 -16.80 19.33 -25.90
C ALA A 217 -16.17 17.98 -26.30
N GLU A 218 -16.74 16.87 -25.84
CA GLU A 218 -16.38 15.57 -26.37
C GLU A 218 -16.71 15.59 -27.87
N ALA A 219 -15.72 15.31 -28.71
CA ALA A 219 -15.94 15.20 -30.15
C ALA A 219 -17.12 14.24 -30.37
N PRO A 220 -18.13 14.61 -31.19
CA PRO A 220 -19.33 13.81 -31.33
C PRO A 220 -18.93 12.38 -31.66
N ALA A 221 -19.38 11.45 -30.82
CA ALA A 221 -19.42 10.06 -31.21
C ALA A 221 -20.17 10.01 -32.52
N GLU A 222 -19.58 9.36 -33.52
CA GLU A 222 -20.14 9.18 -34.86
C GLU A 222 -21.61 8.74 -34.79
N GLU A 223 -22.53 9.70 -34.82
CA GLU A 223 -23.93 9.49 -35.18
C GLU A 223 -24.27 10.57 -36.20
N ASP A 224 -24.51 10.07 -37.41
CA ASP A 224 -24.91 10.82 -38.59
C ASP A 224 -26.18 11.63 -38.29
N ASP A 225 -26.12 12.95 -38.30
CA ASP A 225 -27.26 13.77 -38.71
C ASP A 225 -26.78 15.14 -39.24
N ASP A 226 -27.18 15.43 -40.49
CA ASP A 226 -26.86 16.62 -41.28
C ASP A 226 -27.66 17.85 -40.77
N ASP A 227 -27.32 18.42 -39.61
CA ASP A 227 -27.83 19.74 -39.18
C ASP A 227 -26.66 20.71 -38.87
N ASP A 228 -26.47 21.69 -39.77
CA ASP A 228 -25.39 22.70 -39.81
C ASP A 228 -25.42 23.76 -38.68
N ASP A 229 -26.11 23.52 -37.55
CA ASP A 229 -26.24 24.47 -36.43
C ASP A 229 -26.04 23.80 -35.05
N GLU A 230 -25.11 22.85 -34.92
CA GLU A 230 -24.68 22.37 -33.59
C GLU A 230 -23.72 23.38 -32.94
N GLU A 231 -24.27 24.32 -32.17
CA GLU A 231 -23.49 25.04 -31.16
C GLU A 231 -22.77 23.97 -30.30
N GLU A 232 -21.43 23.94 -30.34
CA GLU A 232 -20.60 23.08 -29.48
C GLU A 232 -20.96 23.37 -28.02
N LYS A 233 -21.89 22.58 -27.44
CA LYS A 233 -22.25 22.73 -26.04
C LYS A 233 -21.06 22.30 -25.21
N GLU A 234 -20.61 23.21 -24.35
CA GLU A 234 -19.58 22.91 -23.37
C GLU A 234 -20.05 21.72 -22.51
N LYS A 235 -19.11 20.83 -22.19
CA LYS A 235 -19.41 19.68 -21.33
C LYS A 235 -19.84 20.19 -19.96
N GLU A 236 -20.93 19.67 -19.41
CA GLU A 236 -21.33 19.91 -18.02
C GLU A 236 -20.93 18.71 -17.16
N LEU A 237 -20.48 18.96 -15.93
CA LEU A 237 -19.98 17.90 -15.05
C LEU A 237 -20.88 17.71 -13.85
N SER A 238 -21.23 16.47 -13.53
CA SER A 238 -21.83 16.18 -12.22
C SER A 238 -20.82 16.47 -11.11
N LEU A 239 -21.30 16.73 -9.89
CA LEU A 239 -20.41 16.95 -8.74
C LEU A 239 -19.43 15.78 -8.52
N GLU A 240 -19.87 14.55 -8.74
CA GLU A 240 -19.00 13.38 -8.58
C GLU A 240 -17.86 13.35 -9.59
N GLU A 241 -18.13 13.70 -10.85
CA GLU A 241 -17.12 13.83 -11.90
C GLU A 241 -16.18 15.00 -11.64
N PHE A 242 -16.73 16.15 -11.26
CA PHE A 242 -15.95 17.32 -10.89
C PHE A 242 -14.99 17.01 -9.73
N LEU A 243 -15.49 16.41 -8.64
CA LEU A 243 -14.66 16.02 -7.51
C LEU A 243 -13.60 14.97 -7.90
N ALA A 244 -13.94 14.02 -8.78
CA ALA A 244 -12.97 13.06 -9.28
C ALA A 244 -11.84 13.72 -10.07
N ILE A 245 -12.13 14.79 -10.82
CA ILE A 245 -11.13 15.59 -11.55
C ILE A 245 -10.32 16.43 -10.55
N VAL A 246 -10.97 17.16 -9.65
CA VAL A 246 -10.31 17.99 -8.62
C VAL A 246 -9.33 17.18 -7.79
N LEU A 247 -9.71 15.97 -7.38
CA LEU A 247 -8.83 15.08 -6.61
C LEU A 247 -7.65 14.56 -7.43
N GLN A 248 -7.67 14.58 -8.77
CA GLN A 248 -6.51 14.24 -9.59
C GLN A 248 -5.41 15.30 -9.54
N PHE A 249 -5.77 16.57 -9.32
CA PHE A 249 -4.84 17.70 -9.17
C PHE A 249 -4.21 17.79 -7.77
N ARG A 250 -4.40 16.76 -6.94
CA ARG A 250 -3.79 16.67 -5.62
C ARG A 250 -2.29 16.38 -5.75
N GLY A 251 -1.44 17.25 -5.21
CA GLY A 251 0.01 17.09 -5.28
C GLY A 251 0.55 15.83 -4.59
N SER A 252 -0.24 15.18 -3.74
CA SER A 252 0.10 13.89 -3.12
C SER A 252 -0.16 12.67 -4.03
N ASN A 253 -0.79 12.84 -5.18
CA ASN A 253 -1.07 11.73 -6.09
C ASN A 253 0.23 11.21 -6.69
N MET A 254 0.48 9.91 -6.52
CA MET A 254 1.57 9.24 -7.21
C MET A 254 1.17 8.90 -8.63
N ALA A 255 1.92 9.38 -9.61
CA ALA A 255 1.75 9.01 -11.01
C ALA A 255 1.84 7.48 -11.18
N THR A 256 0.81 6.90 -11.78
CA THR A 256 0.69 5.47 -12.02
C THR A 256 1.07 5.12 -13.45
N VAL A 257 1.31 3.83 -13.70
CA VAL A 257 1.52 3.32 -15.07
C VAL A 257 0.30 3.58 -15.95
N LYS A 258 -0.91 3.60 -15.37
CA LYS A 258 -2.14 3.94 -16.08
C LYS A 258 -2.05 5.37 -16.65
N ASP A 259 -1.63 6.34 -15.83
CA ASP A 259 -1.51 7.73 -16.24
C ASP A 259 -0.52 7.92 -17.40
N ILE A 260 0.60 7.18 -17.39
CA ILE A 260 1.57 7.18 -18.50
C ILE A 260 0.95 6.56 -19.77
N VAL A 261 0.18 5.48 -19.62
CA VAL A 261 -0.50 4.83 -20.75
C VAL A 261 -1.56 5.75 -21.34
N ASP A 262 -2.33 6.43 -20.51
CA ASP A 262 -3.39 7.35 -20.93
C ASP A 262 -2.81 8.62 -21.58
N LEU A 263 -1.72 9.17 -21.03
CA LEU A 263 -0.95 10.23 -21.69
C LEU A 263 -0.45 9.80 -23.08
N ARG A 264 0.11 8.58 -23.20
CA ARG A 264 0.57 8.07 -24.49
C ARG A 264 -0.58 7.90 -25.48
N LYS A 265 -1.73 7.41 -25.04
CA LYS A 265 -2.94 7.30 -25.88
C LYS A 265 -3.37 8.69 -26.35
N PHE A 266 -3.49 9.65 -25.43
CA PHE A 266 -3.87 11.02 -25.72
C PHE A 266 -2.94 11.64 -26.78
N VAL A 267 -1.63 11.59 -26.56
CA VAL A 267 -0.64 12.12 -27.52
C VAL A 267 -0.79 11.47 -28.90
N ASN A 268 -0.93 10.14 -28.97
CA ASN A 268 -1.11 9.45 -30.26
C ASN A 268 -2.40 9.83 -30.97
N THR A 269 -3.52 9.92 -30.24
CA THR A 269 -4.81 10.34 -30.80
C THR A 269 -4.72 11.78 -31.31
N SER A 270 -4.20 12.71 -30.51
CA SER A 270 -4.02 14.12 -30.91
C SER A 270 -3.12 14.26 -32.14
N PHE A 271 -2.03 13.48 -32.23
CA PHE A 271 -1.18 13.46 -33.42
C PHE A 271 -1.91 12.96 -34.67
N THR A 272 -2.74 11.92 -34.53
CA THR A 272 -3.52 11.36 -35.65
C THR A 272 -4.59 12.34 -36.13
N THR A 273 -5.30 12.99 -35.20
CA THR A 273 -6.27 14.05 -35.52
C THR A 273 -5.57 15.24 -36.19
N PHE A 274 -4.40 15.64 -35.70
CA PHE A 274 -3.60 16.69 -36.32
C PHE A 274 -3.16 16.31 -37.73
N GLU A 275 -2.65 15.10 -37.95
CA GLU A 275 -2.24 14.59 -39.27
C GLU A 275 -3.42 14.58 -40.26
N THR A 276 -4.61 14.22 -39.78
CA THR A 276 -5.84 14.21 -40.59
C THR A 276 -6.28 15.62 -40.94
N LYS A 277 -6.29 16.57 -39.99
CA LYS A 277 -6.61 17.99 -40.25
C LYS A 277 -5.62 18.62 -41.23
N VAL A 278 -4.32 18.38 -41.05
CA VAL A 278 -3.26 18.86 -41.96
C VAL A 278 -3.43 18.26 -43.35
N SER A 279 -3.68 16.95 -43.46
CA SER A 279 -3.89 16.28 -44.75
C SER A 279 -5.12 16.83 -45.48
N LYS A 280 -6.23 17.07 -44.77
CA LYS A 280 -7.45 17.68 -45.33
C LYS A 280 -7.17 19.10 -45.85
N HIS A 281 -6.43 19.92 -45.10
CA HIS A 281 -6.02 21.26 -45.57
C HIS A 281 -5.08 21.20 -46.78
N LEU A 282 -4.13 20.26 -46.80
CA LEU A 282 -3.20 20.09 -47.92
C LEU A 282 -3.96 19.71 -49.21
N GLN A 283 -4.97 18.84 -49.10
CA GLN A 283 -5.84 18.46 -50.21
C GLN A 283 -6.68 19.65 -50.72
N LEU A 284 -7.24 20.47 -49.82
CA LEU A 284 -8.00 21.66 -50.19
C LEU A 284 -7.13 22.71 -50.92
N VAL A 285 -5.89 22.90 -50.47
CA VAL A 285 -4.93 23.80 -51.14
C VAL A 285 -4.55 23.27 -52.53
N GLN A 286 -4.34 21.96 -52.67
CA GLN A 286 -4.06 21.33 -53.97
C GLN A 286 -5.26 21.39 -54.92
N ALA A 287 -6.49 21.21 -54.41
CA ALA A 287 -7.71 21.33 -55.19
C ALA A 287 -7.97 22.78 -55.66
N GLY A 288 -7.75 23.76 -54.78
CA GLY A 288 -7.86 25.19 -55.11
C GLY A 288 -6.83 25.67 -56.14
N ALA A 289 -5.67 25.01 -56.23
CA ALA A 289 -4.64 25.28 -57.23
C ALA A 289 -4.97 24.73 -58.64
N THR A 290 -6.03 23.95 -58.81
CA THR A 290 -6.39 23.30 -60.10
C THR A 290 -7.51 23.98 -60.89
N VAL A 291 -7.96 25.18 -60.52
CA VAL A 291 -8.90 25.95 -61.36
C VAL A 291 -8.20 26.29 -62.69
N PRO A 292 -8.69 25.78 -63.84
CA PRO A 292 -8.01 25.96 -65.10
C PRO A 292 -8.10 27.43 -65.52
N ALA A 293 -6.95 28.04 -65.81
CA ALA A 293 -6.89 29.27 -66.57
C ALA A 293 -7.54 29.01 -67.93
N GLY A 294 -8.82 29.39 -68.04
CA GLY A 294 -9.55 29.37 -69.29
C GLY A 294 -8.99 30.44 -70.23
N SER A 295 -8.44 30.00 -71.35
CA SER A 295 -8.80 30.44 -72.71
C SER A 295 -8.04 29.59 -73.73
#